data_AF-A0A2A9FK95-F1
#
_entry.id   AF-A0A2A9FK95-F1
#
_cell.length_a   1.000
_cell.length_b   1.000
_cell.length_c   1.000
_cell.angle_alpha   90.00
_cell.angle_beta   90.00
_cell.angle_gamma   90.00
#
_symmetry.space_group_name_H-M   'P 1'
#
loop_
_entity.id
_entity.type
_entity.pdbx_description
1 polymer ?
#
loop_
_entity_poly.entity_id
_entity_poly.type
_entity_poly.pdbx_seq_one_letter_code
_entity_poly.pdbx_strand_id
1 'polypeptide(L)'
;MSTEGHNTAEPVAAQADSPSAEEPPPAAGTEPEAPAGDPSEPPAADTSEPEEDEEAGNGLPGVEDDEALEAALEALLLVVDSPVSEESLAETVGQPVARVSVALSTMAQKFTDRVSGIDLRRVGEGWRFYTRDTYAPFVEKLLLDGQRSKLTRAALESLAVIAYRQPVTRARVAAVRGVNVDGVIRTLLARGLIEEMGTDPETTGTLYVTTELFLERLGLSSLNDLPPIAPLLPEVDTIDDI
;
A
#
# COMPACT_ATOMS: atom_id res chain seq x y z
N MET A 1 61.56 10.15 -33.68
CA MET A 1 60.79 9.89 -32.44
C MET A 1 59.33 9.81 -32.87
N SER A 2 58.97 8.79 -33.67
CA SER A 2 58.35 7.51 -33.22
C SER A 2 56.92 7.80 -32.73
N THR A 3 55.81 7.68 -33.47
CA THR A 3 55.24 6.57 -34.28
C THR A 3 55.53 5.19 -33.72
N GLU A 4 54.63 4.73 -32.86
CA GLU A 4 54.47 3.31 -32.55
C GLU A 4 53.01 2.94 -32.74
N GLY A 5 52.76 2.20 -33.82
CA GLY A 5 51.60 1.34 -33.93
C GLY A 5 51.98 -0.07 -33.45
N HIS A 6 51.01 -0.76 -32.86
CA HIS A 6 50.94 -2.22 -32.72
C HIS A 6 49.44 -2.51 -32.52
N ASN A 7 48.71 -2.99 -33.54
CA ASN A 7 48.71 -4.32 -34.16
C ASN A 7 48.12 -5.43 -33.26
N THR A 8 47.16 -6.12 -33.88
CA THR A 8 46.77 -7.54 -33.74
C THR A 8 45.61 -7.93 -32.82
N ALA A 9 44.55 -8.43 -33.46
CA ALA A 9 43.95 -9.76 -33.26
C ALA A 9 42.45 -9.78 -32.87
N GLU A 10 41.59 -9.85 -33.89
CA GLU A 10 40.54 -10.90 -33.90
C GLU A 10 41.21 -12.21 -34.35
N PRO A 11 40.73 -13.44 -34.01
CA PRO A 11 39.32 -13.82 -34.24
C PRO A 11 38.72 -14.98 -33.38
N VAL A 12 37.46 -15.32 -33.71
CA VAL A 12 36.76 -16.62 -33.61
C VAL A 12 36.21 -17.14 -32.26
N ALA A 13 34.87 -17.20 -32.27
CA ALA A 13 33.93 -18.16 -31.67
C ALA A 13 34.47 -19.39 -30.91
N ALA A 14 33.85 -19.64 -29.75
CA ALA A 14 33.64 -21.00 -29.24
C ALA A 14 32.30 -21.07 -28.50
N GLN A 15 31.41 -21.85 -29.11
CA GLN A 15 30.11 -22.28 -28.61
C GLN A 15 30.33 -23.68 -28.02
N ALA A 16 29.91 -23.92 -26.78
CA ALA A 16 29.83 -25.23 -26.14
C ALA A 16 28.65 -25.13 -25.16
N ASP A 17 27.48 -25.68 -25.49
CA ASP A 17 27.09 -27.09 -25.37
C ASP A 17 27.17 -27.57 -23.90
N SER A 18 26.03 -27.50 -23.23
CA SER A 18 25.79 -28.10 -21.91
C SER A 18 24.65 -29.11 -22.05
N PRO A 19 24.84 -30.38 -21.64
CA PRO A 19 23.87 -31.44 -21.88
C PRO A 19 22.70 -31.41 -20.89
N SER A 20 21.53 -31.74 -21.42
CA SER A 20 20.32 -32.14 -20.68
C SER A 20 20.51 -33.50 -20.02
N ALA A 21 20.01 -33.61 -18.78
CA ALA A 21 19.68 -34.86 -18.09
C ALA A 21 18.75 -34.48 -16.92
N GLU A 22 17.75 -35.23 -16.48
CA GLU A 22 16.97 -36.36 -16.98
C GLU A 22 15.84 -36.46 -15.93
N GLU A 23 14.58 -36.42 -16.36
CA GLU A 23 13.39 -36.44 -15.50
C GLU A 23 12.92 -37.88 -15.32
N PRO A 24 12.71 -38.39 -14.09
CA PRO A 24 12.20 -39.75 -13.91
C PRO A 24 10.65 -39.83 -13.99
N PRO A 25 10.10 -41.00 -14.39
CA PRO A 25 8.79 -41.16 -15.03
C PRO A 25 7.61 -41.49 -14.05
N PRO A 26 6.36 -41.67 -14.54
CA PRO A 26 5.13 -41.35 -13.80
C PRO A 26 4.54 -42.54 -13.02
N ALA A 27 3.80 -42.24 -11.95
CA ALA A 27 2.99 -43.20 -11.22
C ALA A 27 1.64 -43.42 -11.92
N ALA A 28 1.43 -44.65 -12.40
CA ALA A 28 0.17 -45.15 -12.91
C ALA A 28 -0.81 -45.48 -11.78
N GLY A 29 -2.10 -45.22 -12.01
CA GLY A 29 -3.18 -45.45 -11.07
C GLY A 29 -3.56 -46.91 -10.87
N THR A 30 -4.33 -47.16 -9.82
CA THR A 30 -5.18 -48.35 -9.64
C THR A 30 -6.30 -47.99 -8.65
N GLU A 31 -7.51 -47.73 -9.16
CA GLU A 31 -8.77 -48.19 -8.53
C GLU A 31 -8.94 -49.68 -8.91
N PRO A 32 -9.57 -50.55 -8.11
CA PRO A 32 -10.97 -50.46 -7.63
C PRO A 32 -11.07 -50.89 -6.13
N GLU A 33 -12.18 -51.04 -5.42
CA GLU A 33 -13.50 -51.61 -5.74
C GLU A 33 -14.41 -51.36 -4.51
N ALA A 34 -15.64 -50.93 -4.74
CA ALA A 34 -16.68 -50.89 -3.71
C ALA A 34 -17.26 -52.30 -3.48
N PRO A 35 -17.82 -52.57 -2.29
CA PRO A 35 -19.20 -53.06 -2.32
C PRO A 35 -20.12 -52.33 -1.34
N ALA A 36 -21.37 -52.20 -1.79
CA ALA A 36 -22.49 -51.59 -1.11
C ALA A 36 -23.21 -52.55 -0.15
N GLY A 37 -23.93 -51.96 0.83
CA GLY A 37 -24.96 -52.57 1.68
C GLY A 37 -24.59 -52.49 3.17
N ASP A 38 -25.40 -51.99 4.12
CA ASP A 38 -26.81 -51.55 4.20
C ASP A 38 -26.90 -50.69 5.50
N PRO A 39 -27.91 -49.81 5.72
CA PRO A 39 -27.88 -48.76 6.73
C PRO A 39 -28.38 -49.27 8.09
N SER A 40 -27.68 -48.90 9.17
CA SER A 40 -28.23 -48.98 10.52
C SER A 40 -27.67 -47.86 11.38
N GLU A 41 -28.61 -47.15 11.99
CA GLU A 41 -28.55 -46.04 12.94
C GLU A 41 -27.27 -45.92 13.80
N PRO A 42 -26.72 -44.71 14.01
CA PRO A 42 -25.58 -44.52 14.89
C PRO A 42 -26.02 -44.64 16.37
N PRO A 43 -25.24 -45.30 17.24
CA PRO A 43 -25.37 -45.07 18.67
C PRO A 43 -24.77 -43.69 18.99
N ALA A 44 -25.52 -42.90 19.76
CA ALA A 44 -25.06 -41.64 20.32
C ALA A 44 -23.77 -41.86 21.10
N ALA A 45 -22.65 -41.42 20.53
CA ALA A 45 -21.37 -41.31 21.21
C ALA A 45 -21.26 -39.88 21.74
N ASP A 46 -21.36 -39.81 23.06
CA ASP A 46 -20.95 -38.75 23.95
C ASP A 46 -19.61 -38.11 23.51
N THR A 47 -19.68 -37.07 22.69
CA THR A 47 -18.61 -36.09 22.54
C THR A 47 -18.78 -35.07 23.64
N SER A 48 -18.14 -35.35 24.78
CA SER A 48 -17.74 -34.30 25.70
C SER A 48 -16.79 -33.39 24.92
N GLU A 49 -17.32 -32.27 24.41
CA GLU A 49 -16.53 -31.18 23.88
C GLU A 49 -15.54 -30.76 24.98
N PRO A 50 -14.26 -30.47 24.66
CA PRO A 50 -13.37 -29.91 25.65
C PRO A 50 -14.00 -28.60 26.12
N GLU A 51 -14.22 -28.50 27.43
CA GLU A 51 -14.61 -27.25 28.08
C GLU A 51 -13.50 -26.23 27.76
N GLU A 52 -13.73 -25.42 26.73
CA GLU A 52 -12.98 -24.19 26.54
C GLU A 52 -13.30 -23.35 27.77
N ASP A 53 -12.31 -23.16 28.62
CA ASP A 53 -12.34 -22.19 29.70
C ASP A 53 -12.65 -20.82 29.08
N GLU A 54 -13.93 -20.48 28.95
CA GLU A 54 -14.43 -19.15 28.67
C GLU A 54 -14.14 -18.27 29.91
N GLU A 55 -12.88 -17.97 30.15
CA GLU A 55 -12.54 -16.73 30.82
C GLU A 55 -13.02 -15.61 29.90
N ALA A 56 -13.92 -14.78 30.41
CA ALA A 56 -14.41 -13.57 29.77
C ALA A 56 -13.24 -12.57 29.54
N GLY A 57 -12.41 -12.86 28.55
CA GLY A 57 -11.32 -12.04 28.05
C GLY A 57 -11.80 -11.21 26.87
N ASN A 58 -11.28 -10.00 26.76
CA ASN A 58 -11.76 -8.92 25.87
C ASN A 58 -11.59 -9.18 24.35
N GLY A 59 -11.53 -10.44 23.90
CA GLY A 59 -11.28 -10.85 22.51
C GLY A 59 -9.86 -10.56 22.00
N LEU A 60 -8.95 -10.13 22.89
CA LEU A 60 -7.56 -9.81 22.57
C LEU A 60 -6.66 -11.04 22.76
N PRO A 61 -5.63 -11.23 21.92
CA PRO A 61 -4.65 -12.28 22.14
C PRO A 61 -3.89 -12.07 23.45
N GLY A 62 -3.54 -13.18 24.11
CA GLY A 62 -2.66 -13.17 25.28
C GLY A 62 -1.28 -12.58 24.93
N VAL A 63 -0.70 -11.84 25.87
CA VAL A 63 0.63 -11.20 25.76
C VAL A 63 1.48 -11.53 26.99
N GLU A 64 1.20 -12.66 27.64
CA GLU A 64 1.93 -13.11 28.82
C GLU A 64 3.34 -13.58 28.49
N ASP A 65 3.56 -14.13 27.30
CA ASP A 65 4.88 -14.51 26.77
C ASP A 65 5.58 -13.32 26.10
N ASP A 66 6.92 -13.36 26.10
CA ASP A 66 7.72 -12.25 25.59
C ASP A 66 7.60 -12.12 24.06
N GLU A 67 7.48 -13.23 23.32
CA GLU A 67 7.29 -13.17 21.87
C GLU A 67 5.95 -12.52 21.48
N ALA A 68 4.84 -12.89 22.12
CA ALA A 68 3.54 -12.29 21.89
C ALA A 68 3.49 -10.82 22.31
N LEU A 69 4.14 -10.46 23.42
CA LEU A 69 4.27 -9.08 23.85
C LEU A 69 5.04 -8.25 22.81
N GLU A 70 6.18 -8.74 22.32
CA GLU A 70 6.94 -8.05 21.28
C GLU A 70 6.12 -7.92 19.98
N ALA A 71 5.38 -8.97 19.58
CA ALA A 71 4.53 -8.93 18.40
C ALA A 71 3.39 -7.90 18.53
N ALA A 72 2.76 -7.82 19.71
CA ALA A 72 1.72 -6.83 19.99
C ALA A 72 2.28 -5.40 19.95
N LEU A 73 3.45 -5.17 20.57
CA LEU A 73 4.12 -3.88 20.53
C LEU A 73 4.57 -3.50 19.12
N GLU A 74 5.05 -4.45 18.32
CA GLU A 74 5.41 -4.23 16.91
C GLU A 74 4.19 -3.77 16.10
N ALA A 75 3.05 -4.44 16.27
CA ALA A 75 1.81 -4.08 15.61
C ALA A 75 1.33 -2.67 16.00
N LEU A 76 1.38 -2.31 17.29
CA LEU A 76 1.04 -0.96 17.75
C LEU A 76 1.97 0.09 17.16
N LEU A 77 3.29 -0.13 17.24
CA LEU A 77 4.30 0.81 16.76
C LEU A 77 4.28 0.97 15.23
N LEU A 78 3.75 0.00 14.48
CA LEU A 78 3.59 0.09 13.03
C LEU A 78 2.50 1.09 12.63
N VAL A 79 1.44 1.23 13.44
CA VAL A 79 0.26 2.04 13.11
C VAL A 79 0.38 3.48 13.58
N VAL A 80 1.19 3.76 14.61
CA VAL A 80 1.28 5.08 15.24
C VAL A 80 1.98 6.11 14.34
N ASP A 81 1.40 7.31 14.29
CA ASP A 81 1.88 8.42 13.47
C ASP A 81 2.76 9.43 14.24
N SER A 82 3.02 9.18 15.52
CA SER A 82 3.78 10.01 16.45
C SER A 82 4.45 9.13 17.54
N PRO A 83 5.52 9.60 18.21
CA PRO A 83 6.16 8.84 19.29
C PRO A 83 5.18 8.56 20.45
N VAL A 84 5.13 7.30 20.90
CA VAL A 84 4.21 6.85 21.97
C VAL A 84 4.99 6.50 23.24
N SER A 85 4.50 6.92 24.40
CA SER A 85 5.18 6.68 25.67
C SER A 85 5.10 5.23 26.13
N GLU A 86 6.04 4.81 26.98
CA GLU A 86 6.06 3.46 27.55
C GLU A 86 4.81 3.19 28.41
N GLU A 87 4.29 4.20 29.10
CA GLU A 87 3.08 4.12 29.91
C GLU A 87 1.84 3.85 29.06
N SER A 88 1.70 4.56 27.92
CA SER A 88 0.55 4.37 27.04
C SER A 88 0.57 3.00 26.35
N LEU A 89 1.76 2.53 25.94
CA LEU A 89 1.93 1.17 25.41
C LEU A 89 1.58 0.13 26.47
N ALA A 90 2.09 0.28 27.69
CA ALA A 90 1.84 -0.60 28.83
C ALA A 90 0.36 -0.69 29.21
N GLU A 91 -0.33 0.45 29.24
CA GLU A 91 -1.78 0.50 29.45
C GLU A 91 -2.54 -0.25 28.35
N THR A 92 -2.13 -0.06 27.08
CA THR A 92 -2.79 -0.69 25.93
C THR A 92 -2.63 -2.21 25.93
N VAL A 93 -1.44 -2.72 26.24
CA VAL A 93 -1.17 -4.17 26.28
C VAL A 93 -1.48 -4.81 27.64
N GLY A 94 -1.88 -4.02 28.64
CA GLY A 94 -2.16 -4.51 29.99
C GLY A 94 -0.95 -5.12 30.72
N GLN A 95 0.27 -4.64 30.45
CA GLN A 95 1.51 -5.17 31.05
C GLN A 95 2.24 -4.11 31.89
N PRO A 96 3.10 -4.50 32.85
CA PRO A 96 3.89 -3.54 33.61
C PRO A 96 4.83 -2.72 32.73
N VAL A 97 4.93 -1.40 32.98
CA VAL A 97 5.80 -0.47 32.22
C VAL A 97 7.24 -0.97 32.14
N ALA A 98 7.78 -1.51 33.25
CA ALA A 98 9.13 -2.06 33.27
C ALA A 98 9.33 -3.23 32.29
N ARG A 99 8.31 -4.07 32.11
CA ARG A 99 8.34 -5.18 31.15
C ARG A 99 8.33 -4.66 29.71
N VAL A 100 7.44 -3.70 29.43
CA VAL A 100 7.36 -3.05 28.11
C VAL A 100 8.67 -2.35 27.76
N SER A 101 9.31 -1.67 28.71
CA SER A 101 10.60 -1.00 28.53
C SER A 101 11.71 -1.98 28.11
N VAL A 102 11.76 -3.15 28.76
CA VAL A 102 12.70 -4.23 28.41
C VAL A 102 12.39 -4.82 27.04
N ALA A 103 11.11 -5.07 26.73
CA ALA A 103 10.69 -5.60 25.44
C ALA A 103 11.07 -4.63 24.30
N LEU A 104 10.77 -3.33 24.43
CA LEU A 104 11.12 -2.30 23.45
C LEU A 104 12.62 -2.22 23.19
N SER A 105 13.42 -2.24 24.26
CA SER A 105 14.88 -2.23 24.16
C SER A 105 15.42 -3.49 23.47
N THR A 106 14.84 -4.65 23.79
CA THR A 106 15.20 -5.94 23.18
C THR A 106 14.84 -5.97 21.70
N MET A 107 13.65 -5.49 21.34
CA MET A 107 13.22 -5.35 19.95
C MET A 107 14.16 -4.43 19.17
N ALA A 108 14.51 -3.25 19.71
CA ALA A 108 15.43 -2.31 19.08
C ALA A 108 16.80 -2.96 18.76
N GLN A 109 17.30 -3.79 19.69
CA GLN A 109 18.53 -4.56 19.47
C GLN A 109 18.33 -5.64 18.40
N LYS A 110 17.22 -6.41 18.44
CA LYS A 110 16.88 -7.43 17.42
C LYS A 110 16.83 -6.83 16.00
N PHE A 111 16.24 -5.65 15.83
CA PHE A 111 16.24 -4.91 14.56
C PHE A 111 17.65 -4.55 14.10
N THR A 112 18.53 -4.15 15.03
CA THR A 112 19.92 -3.79 14.76
C THR A 112 20.76 -5.02 14.38
N ASP A 113 20.65 -6.12 15.14
CA ASP A 113 21.44 -7.33 14.95
C ASP A 113 21.14 -8.02 13.61
N ARG A 114 19.89 -7.98 13.15
CA ARG A 114 19.49 -8.50 11.83
C ARG A 114 19.77 -7.55 10.66
N VAL A 115 20.44 -6.42 10.91
CA VAL A 115 20.75 -5.38 9.90
C VAL A 115 19.48 -4.86 9.19
N SER A 116 18.40 -4.66 9.95
CA SER A 116 17.14 -4.19 9.40
C SER A 116 17.23 -2.76 8.84
N GLY A 117 16.42 -2.47 7.82
CA GLY A 117 16.17 -1.10 7.36
C GLY A 117 15.25 -0.29 8.30
N ILE A 118 14.58 -0.97 9.23
CA ILE A 118 13.75 -0.37 10.29
C ILE A 118 14.62 -0.13 11.52
N ASP A 119 14.41 1.03 12.15
CA ASP A 119 15.11 1.47 13.35
C ASP A 119 14.09 1.90 14.42
N LEU A 120 14.01 1.14 15.52
CA LEU A 120 13.14 1.46 16.65
C LEU A 120 13.90 2.41 17.59
N ARG A 121 13.49 3.68 17.62
CA ARG A 121 14.19 4.72 18.39
C ARG A 121 13.30 5.28 19.49
N ARG A 122 13.94 5.63 20.61
CA ARG A 122 13.37 6.49 21.64
C ARG A 122 13.65 7.95 21.31
N VAL A 123 12.59 8.75 21.18
CA VAL A 123 12.66 10.20 20.90
C VAL A 123 11.90 10.93 22.00
N GLY A 124 12.63 11.70 22.81
CA GLY A 124 12.08 12.25 24.05
C GLY A 124 11.66 11.14 25.01
N GLU A 125 10.38 11.13 25.40
CA GLU A 125 9.79 10.11 26.26
C GLU A 125 9.03 9.01 25.48
N GLY A 126 9.01 9.08 24.15
CA GLY A 126 8.25 8.15 23.31
C GLY A 126 9.11 7.25 22.42
N TRP A 127 8.52 6.17 21.95
CA TRP A 127 9.09 5.20 21.02
C TRP A 127 8.41 5.26 19.66
N ARG A 128 9.18 5.05 18.59
CA ARG A 128 8.66 4.99 17.23
C ARG A 128 9.61 4.25 16.28
N PHE A 129 9.04 3.62 15.25
CA PHE A 129 9.79 3.19 14.08
C PHE A 129 10.22 4.34 13.17
N TYR A 130 11.46 4.25 12.71
CA TYR A 130 12.07 5.07 11.68
C TYR A 130 12.70 4.17 10.61
N THR A 131 13.07 4.76 9.48
CA THR A 131 13.99 4.12 8.54
C THR A 131 15.42 4.43 8.97
N ARG A 132 16.32 3.46 8.80
CA ARG A 132 17.74 3.65 9.10
C ARG A 132 18.37 4.55 8.04
N ASP A 133 19.15 5.54 8.49
CA ASP A 133 19.72 6.62 7.66
C ASP A 133 20.54 6.09 6.47
N THR A 134 21.19 4.93 6.62
CA THR A 134 21.92 4.24 5.53
C THR A 134 21.07 4.00 4.28
N TYR A 135 19.75 3.84 4.45
CA TYR A 135 18.81 3.58 3.37
C TYR A 135 17.99 4.82 2.94
N ALA A 136 18.26 5.99 3.53
CA ALA A 136 17.59 7.25 3.17
C ALA A 136 17.60 7.54 1.66
N PRO A 137 18.68 7.30 0.89
CA PRO A 137 18.68 7.53 -0.56
C PRO A 137 17.63 6.72 -1.33
N PHE A 138 17.28 5.50 -0.87
CA PHE A 138 16.24 4.69 -1.51
C PHE A 138 14.83 5.22 -1.19
N VAL A 139 14.61 5.66 0.05
CA VAL A 139 13.35 6.29 0.46
C VAL A 139 13.14 7.59 -0.33
N GLU A 140 14.17 8.44 -0.41
CA GLU A 140 14.14 9.67 -1.22
C GLU A 140 13.83 9.36 -2.67
N LYS A 141 14.51 8.38 -3.28
CA LYS A 141 14.26 7.98 -4.66
C LYS A 141 12.80 7.57 -4.87
N LEU A 142 12.22 6.75 -4.00
CA LEU A 142 10.82 6.34 -4.10
C LEU A 142 9.85 7.53 -4.01
N LEU A 143 10.08 8.44 -3.05
CA LEU A 143 9.26 9.64 -2.87
C LEU A 143 9.38 10.60 -4.06
N LEU A 144 10.58 10.79 -4.59
CA LEU A 144 10.86 11.65 -5.74
C LEU A 144 10.36 11.03 -7.06
N ASP A 145 10.47 9.71 -7.24
CA ASP A 145 9.96 8.99 -8.40
C ASP A 145 8.42 8.93 -8.39
N GLY A 146 7.80 8.83 -7.21
CA GLY A 146 6.34 8.93 -7.03
C GLY A 146 5.76 10.29 -7.44
N GLN A 147 6.53 11.37 -7.27
CA GLN A 147 6.20 12.71 -7.77
C GLN A 147 6.48 12.90 -9.27
N ARG A 148 7.25 12.01 -9.90
CA ARG A 148 7.61 12.08 -11.33
C ARG A 148 6.89 11.08 -12.24
N SER A 149 6.15 10.11 -11.71
CA SER A 149 5.44 9.15 -12.55
C SER A 149 4.36 9.86 -13.39
N LYS A 150 4.27 9.55 -14.69
CA LYS A 150 3.27 10.14 -15.57
C LYS A 150 1.87 9.87 -15.00
N LEU A 151 0.98 10.88 -15.06
CA LEU A 151 -0.42 10.65 -14.73
C LEU A 151 -0.96 9.52 -15.61
N THR A 152 -1.71 8.60 -15.01
CA THR A 152 -2.39 7.56 -15.76
C THR A 152 -3.42 8.20 -16.69
N ARG A 153 -3.84 7.48 -17.73
CA ARG A 153 -4.91 7.94 -18.63
C ARG A 153 -6.17 8.32 -17.84
N ALA A 154 -6.56 7.49 -16.87
CA ALA A 154 -7.71 7.78 -16.02
C ALA A 154 -7.52 9.06 -15.20
N ALA A 155 -6.31 9.37 -14.74
CA ALA A 155 -6.05 10.61 -14.02
C ALA A 155 -6.07 11.84 -14.93
N LEU A 156 -5.53 11.72 -16.15
CA LEU A 156 -5.61 12.78 -17.17
C LEU A 156 -7.05 13.07 -17.60
N GLU A 157 -7.85 12.03 -17.80
CA GLU A 157 -9.27 12.17 -18.16
C GLU A 157 -10.07 12.87 -17.04
N SER A 158 -9.85 12.53 -15.77
CA SER A 158 -10.51 13.24 -14.66
C SER A 158 -10.00 14.67 -14.51
N LEU A 159 -8.69 14.89 -14.66
CA LEU A 159 -8.10 16.24 -14.60
C LEU A 159 -8.68 17.14 -15.69
N ALA A 160 -8.90 16.60 -16.90
CA ALA A 160 -9.59 17.31 -17.97
C ALA A 160 -11.03 17.67 -17.57
N VAL A 161 -11.79 16.73 -17.00
CA VAL A 161 -13.16 17.03 -16.52
C VAL A 161 -13.14 18.19 -15.53
N ILE A 162 -12.20 18.22 -14.58
CA ILE A 162 -12.07 19.30 -13.61
C ILE A 162 -11.68 20.62 -14.30
N ALA A 163 -10.65 20.62 -15.15
CA ALA A 163 -10.17 21.83 -15.82
C ALA A 163 -11.25 22.55 -16.62
N TYR A 164 -12.13 21.79 -17.28
CA TYR A 164 -13.21 22.34 -18.13
C TYR A 164 -14.54 22.57 -17.42
N ARG A 165 -14.77 21.96 -16.24
CA ARG A 165 -16.03 22.11 -15.49
C ARG A 165 -15.88 22.74 -14.12
N GLN A 166 -14.67 23.16 -13.75
CA GLN A 166 -14.45 23.84 -12.49
C GLN A 166 -15.31 25.11 -12.37
N PRO A 167 -15.82 25.41 -11.17
CA PRO A 167 -15.71 24.59 -9.95
C PRO A 167 -16.65 23.38 -9.98
N VAL A 168 -16.14 22.20 -9.60
CA VAL A 168 -16.88 20.93 -9.71
C VAL A 168 -16.72 20.04 -8.47
N THR A 169 -17.78 19.34 -8.08
CA THR A 169 -17.73 18.39 -6.96
C THR A 169 -17.19 17.02 -7.38
N ARG A 170 -16.63 16.28 -6.43
CA ARG A 170 -16.20 14.87 -6.62
C ARG A 170 -17.31 14.01 -7.25
N ALA A 171 -18.53 14.13 -6.76
CA ALA A 171 -19.68 13.37 -7.25
C ALA A 171 -19.97 13.65 -8.74
N ARG A 172 -19.90 14.91 -9.14
CA ARG A 172 -20.11 15.32 -10.54
C ARG A 172 -18.99 14.85 -11.47
N VAL A 173 -17.74 14.84 -10.99
CA VAL A 173 -16.62 14.22 -11.74
C VAL A 173 -16.84 12.72 -11.91
N ALA A 174 -17.26 12.01 -10.86
CA ALA A 174 -17.56 10.58 -10.91
C ALA A 174 -18.69 10.27 -11.91
N ALA A 175 -19.76 11.07 -11.90
CA ALA A 175 -20.89 10.94 -12.82
C ALA A 175 -20.46 11.10 -14.29
N VAL A 176 -19.63 12.10 -14.60
CA VAL A 176 -19.11 12.32 -15.97
C VAL A 176 -18.20 11.17 -16.41
N ARG A 177 -17.40 10.62 -15.49
CA ARG A 177 -16.46 9.52 -15.80
C ARG A 177 -17.11 8.13 -15.78
N GLY A 178 -18.28 7.99 -15.18
CA GLY A 178 -18.99 6.71 -15.02
C GLY A 178 -18.28 5.70 -14.12
N VAL A 179 -17.28 6.12 -13.34
CA VAL A 179 -16.46 5.26 -12.46
C VAL A 179 -16.08 5.99 -11.17
N ASN A 180 -15.65 5.24 -10.15
CA ASN A 180 -15.14 5.86 -8.92
C ASN A 180 -13.83 6.63 -9.20
N VAL A 181 -13.75 7.88 -8.74
CA VAL A 181 -12.62 8.80 -8.93
C VAL A 181 -11.85 9.13 -7.66
N ASP A 182 -12.17 8.52 -6.51
CA ASP A 182 -11.56 8.87 -5.20
C ASP A 182 -10.03 8.81 -5.20
N GLY A 183 -9.46 7.71 -5.72
CA GLY A 183 -8.02 7.53 -5.79
C GLY A 183 -7.34 8.53 -6.75
N VAL A 184 -8.05 8.92 -7.82
CA VAL A 184 -7.57 9.90 -8.78
C VAL A 184 -7.57 11.30 -8.17
N ILE A 185 -8.66 11.71 -7.52
CA ILE A 185 -8.77 13.01 -6.84
C ILE A 185 -7.67 13.15 -5.79
N ARG A 186 -7.47 12.13 -4.94
CA ARG A 186 -6.38 12.09 -3.96
C ARG A 186 -5.01 12.28 -4.61
N THR A 187 -4.78 11.61 -5.74
CA THR A 187 -3.51 11.72 -6.48
C THR A 187 -3.31 13.11 -7.08
N LEU A 188 -4.36 13.73 -7.62
CA LEU A 188 -4.28 15.07 -8.23
C LEU A 188 -4.05 16.15 -7.17
N LEU A 189 -4.71 16.05 -6.00
CA LEU A 189 -4.47 16.91 -4.84
C LEU A 189 -3.04 16.76 -4.31
N ALA A 190 -2.58 15.52 -4.10
CA ALA A 190 -1.22 15.25 -3.62
C ALA A 190 -0.12 15.76 -4.58
N ARG A 191 -0.44 15.89 -5.88
CA ARG A 191 0.45 16.46 -6.90
C ARG A 191 0.28 17.97 -7.08
N GLY A 192 -0.63 18.60 -6.34
CA GLY A 192 -0.92 20.02 -6.41
C GLY A 192 -1.45 20.47 -7.78
N LEU A 193 -2.03 19.57 -8.59
CA LEU A 193 -2.62 19.93 -9.88
C LEU A 193 -4.05 20.46 -9.74
N ILE A 194 -4.70 20.12 -8.63
CA ILE A 194 -6.01 20.63 -8.22
C ILE A 194 -5.97 21.00 -6.74
N GLU A 195 -6.90 21.84 -6.31
CA GLU A 195 -7.11 22.25 -4.92
C GLU A 195 -8.60 22.36 -4.59
N GLU A 196 -8.93 22.48 -3.30
CA GLU A 196 -10.29 22.60 -2.80
C GLU A 196 -10.72 24.07 -2.75
N MET A 197 -11.87 24.38 -3.36
CA MET A 197 -12.47 25.72 -3.41
C MET A 197 -13.80 25.76 -2.63
N GLY A 198 -13.72 25.46 -1.34
CA GLY A 198 -14.87 25.48 -0.44
C GLY A 198 -15.91 24.41 -0.74
N THR A 199 -17.17 24.68 -0.38
CA THR A 199 -18.28 23.74 -0.48
C THR A 199 -19.35 24.26 -1.42
N ASP A 200 -19.91 23.34 -2.20
CA ASP A 200 -21.05 23.58 -3.06
C ASP A 200 -22.28 23.96 -2.22
N PRO A 201 -22.97 25.07 -2.53
CA PRO A 201 -24.06 25.59 -1.70
C PRO A 201 -25.33 24.73 -1.74
N GLU A 202 -25.50 23.89 -2.76
CA GLU A 202 -26.69 23.05 -2.94
C GLU A 202 -26.47 21.65 -2.36
N THR A 203 -25.29 21.08 -2.59
CA THR A 203 -24.97 19.69 -2.25
C THR A 203 -24.08 19.54 -1.03
N THR A 204 -23.53 20.65 -0.50
CA THR A 204 -22.51 20.66 0.58
C THR A 204 -21.22 19.90 0.24
N GLY A 205 -21.06 19.43 -1.00
CA GLY A 205 -19.88 18.70 -1.44
C GLY A 205 -18.69 19.62 -1.66
N THR A 206 -17.48 19.16 -1.38
CA THR A 206 -16.24 19.91 -1.68
C THR A 206 -16.13 20.20 -3.18
N LEU A 207 -15.87 21.47 -3.52
CA LEU A 207 -15.59 21.92 -4.88
C LEU A 207 -14.10 21.83 -5.17
N TYR A 208 -13.75 21.41 -6.38
CA TYR A 208 -12.36 21.32 -6.84
C TYR A 208 -12.12 22.26 -8.02
N VAL A 209 -10.93 22.86 -8.03
CA VAL A 209 -10.40 23.72 -9.09
C VAL A 209 -8.96 23.33 -9.43
N THR A 210 -8.49 23.68 -10.63
CA THR A 210 -7.08 23.52 -11.02
C THR A 210 -6.22 24.63 -10.43
N THR A 211 -4.94 24.34 -10.18
CA THR A 211 -3.97 25.29 -9.62
C THR A 211 -3.14 25.99 -10.69
N GLU A 212 -2.32 26.96 -10.29
CA GLU A 212 -1.28 27.55 -11.15
C GLU A 212 -0.27 26.51 -11.65
N LEU A 213 0.08 25.51 -10.82
CA LEU A 213 0.98 24.43 -11.22
C LEU A 213 0.43 23.64 -12.41
N PHE A 214 -0.89 23.49 -12.53
CA PHE A 214 -1.50 22.89 -13.71
C PHE A 214 -1.24 23.72 -14.98
N LEU A 215 -1.41 25.04 -14.93
CA LEU A 215 -1.17 25.95 -16.05
C LEU A 215 0.30 25.94 -16.48
N GLU A 216 1.22 26.02 -15.52
CA GLU A 216 2.66 25.95 -15.75
C GLU A 216 3.05 24.65 -16.46
N ARG A 217 2.49 23.52 -16.02
CA ARG A 217 2.76 22.19 -16.61
C ARG A 217 2.18 22.03 -18.00
N LEU A 218 1.09 22.71 -18.29
CA LEU A 218 0.44 22.70 -19.60
C LEU A 218 0.99 23.77 -20.56
N GLY A 219 1.83 24.69 -20.05
CA GLY A 219 2.42 25.79 -20.81
C GLY A 219 1.38 26.86 -21.19
N LEU A 220 0.33 27.02 -20.40
CA LEU A 220 -0.75 27.99 -20.63
C LEU A 220 -0.59 29.20 -19.70
N SER A 221 -1.06 30.37 -20.17
CA SER A 221 -1.04 31.59 -19.36
C SER A 221 -2.35 31.76 -18.57
N SER A 222 -3.44 31.14 -19.03
CA SER A 222 -4.72 31.12 -18.34
C SER A 222 -5.57 29.91 -18.74
N LEU A 223 -6.61 29.63 -17.96
CA LEU A 223 -7.61 28.60 -18.30
C LEU A 223 -8.39 28.90 -19.58
N ASN A 224 -8.47 30.17 -20.00
CA ASN A 224 -9.12 30.55 -21.26
C ASN A 224 -8.33 30.10 -22.49
N ASP A 225 -7.05 29.73 -22.31
CA ASP A 225 -6.20 29.22 -23.38
C ASP A 225 -6.43 27.71 -23.62
N LEU A 226 -7.27 27.06 -22.79
CA LEU A 226 -7.62 25.66 -23.00
C LEU A 226 -8.38 25.51 -24.33
N PRO A 227 -8.00 24.52 -25.16
CA PRO A 227 -8.66 24.32 -26.44
C PRO A 227 -10.15 24.03 -26.22
N PRO A 228 -11.06 24.66 -26.99
CA PRO A 228 -12.49 24.49 -26.77
C PRO A 228 -12.91 23.03 -27.02
N ILE A 229 -13.68 22.46 -26.10
CA ILE A 229 -14.31 21.15 -26.29
C ILE A 229 -15.61 21.36 -27.07
N ALA A 230 -15.58 21.18 -28.39
CA ALA A 230 -16.80 21.10 -29.20
C ALA A 230 -16.74 19.83 -30.08
N PRO A 231 -17.83 19.05 -30.27
CA PRO A 231 -18.95 18.70 -29.39
C PRO A 231 -18.80 17.22 -28.94
N LEU A 232 -18.06 16.93 -27.87
CA LEU A 232 -17.77 15.54 -27.45
C LEU A 232 -18.13 15.23 -25.99
N LEU A 233 -18.87 16.11 -25.31
CA LEU A 233 -19.39 15.84 -23.96
C LEU A 233 -20.92 15.93 -24.00
N PRO A 234 -21.65 14.87 -23.57
CA PRO A 234 -23.09 14.96 -23.42
C PRO A 234 -23.44 16.05 -22.39
N GLU A 235 -24.50 16.81 -22.69
CA GLU A 235 -25.11 17.80 -21.81
C GLU A 235 -25.75 17.08 -20.61
N VAL A 236 -25.70 17.70 -19.42
CA VAL A 236 -26.00 17.07 -18.13
C VAL A 236 -27.50 17.09 -17.79
N ASP A 237 -28.37 17.57 -18.69
CA ASP A 237 -29.79 17.80 -18.39
C ASP A 237 -30.71 16.58 -18.59
N THR A 238 -30.20 15.34 -18.44
CA THR A 238 -31.03 14.13 -18.55
C THR A 238 -30.89 13.13 -17.38
N ILE A 239 -30.53 13.57 -16.18
CA ILE A 239 -30.46 12.68 -14.99
C ILE A 239 -31.45 13.11 -13.89
N ASP A 240 -32.65 13.55 -14.28
CA ASP A 240 -33.75 13.79 -13.34
C ASP A 240 -34.95 12.84 -13.53
N ASP A 241 -34.82 11.76 -14.32
CA ASP A 241 -35.86 10.72 -14.45
C ASP A 241 -35.25 9.31 -14.43
N ILE A 242 -34.76 8.84 -13.27
CA ILE A 242 -34.73 7.41 -12.90
C ILE A 242 -34.98 7.24 -11.40
#